data_AF-A0A936JUE9-F1
#
_entry.id   AF-A0A936JUE9-F1
#
_cell.length_a   1.000
_cell.length_b   1.000
_cell.length_c   1.000
_cell.angle_alpha   90.00
_cell.angle_beta   90.00
_cell.angle_gamma   90.00
#
_symmetry.space_group_name_H-M   'P 1'
#
loop_
_entity.id
_entity.type
_entity.pdbx_description
1 polymer ?
#
loop_
_entity_poly.entity_id
_entity_poly.type
_entity_poly.pdbx_seq_one_letter_code
_entity_poly.pdbx_strand_id
1 'polypeptide(L)'
;MARILQGPEGFYYAWKSVRRDIPIENLARVSRAGELRFVVDYYDVWLSSKENEHVYLEQLESLLDLDPDDDRGFYESDSHDVTAKALFEKLVETEIEEHVPAMVEHFGEKLESITVFANVQYRLLQDEWDDMLAYLNRVLPEELRLTMEELRTFDNGCLEEFDPELHEAHRDDGTLFLQWFLDNDPEGLAYIAFRIFVHAIQDDLEVCDIDDEARWRRTIYAVDDEEDDEDDEEDDEDAEDDEGDE
;
A
#
# COMPACT_ATOMS: atom_id res chain seq x y z
N MET A 1 -4.13 -16.28 -16.55
CA MET A 1 -3.41 -17.34 -15.82
C MET A 1 -2.49 -16.68 -14.81
N ALA A 2 -2.76 -16.87 -13.52
CA ALA A 2 -1.85 -16.86 -12.36
C ALA A 2 -2.72 -17.00 -11.10
N ARG A 3 -2.72 -18.18 -10.49
CA ARG A 3 -3.32 -18.53 -9.18
C ARG A 3 -2.28 -18.26 -8.09
N ILE A 4 -2.64 -17.68 -6.94
CA ILE A 4 -2.04 -18.00 -5.62
C ILE A 4 -3.06 -17.66 -4.51
N LEU A 5 -3.38 -18.66 -3.68
CA LEU A 5 -4.02 -18.65 -2.34
C LEU A 5 -3.17 -19.59 -1.51
N GLN A 6 -2.74 -19.30 -0.27
CA GLN A 6 -2.45 -20.37 0.72
C GLN A 6 -2.65 -19.88 2.17
N GLY A 7 -2.92 -20.84 3.06
CA GLY A 7 -2.78 -20.74 4.51
C GLY A 7 -1.43 -21.33 4.98
N PRO A 8 -1.42 -22.10 6.07
CA PRO A 8 -1.06 -21.72 7.44
C PRO A 8 0.46 -21.64 7.75
N GLU A 9 1.33 -21.42 6.76
CA GLU A 9 2.74 -21.09 7.01
C GLU A 9 3.10 -19.80 6.25
N GLY A 10 2.96 -18.65 6.91
CA GLY A 10 3.38 -17.34 6.41
C GLY A 10 2.78 -16.97 5.05
N PHE A 11 1.63 -16.30 5.02
CA PHE A 11 0.98 -15.96 3.75
C PHE A 11 0.72 -14.49 3.49
N TYR A 12 1.11 -14.11 2.26
CA TYR A 12 0.87 -12.86 1.54
C TYR A 12 -0.46 -13.00 0.78
N TYR A 13 -1.53 -12.33 1.24
CA TYR A 13 -2.82 -12.40 0.56
C TYR A 13 -2.85 -11.42 -0.62
N ALA A 14 -2.70 -11.95 -1.83
CA ALA A 14 -2.84 -11.17 -3.05
C ALA A 14 -4.31 -11.04 -3.46
N TRP A 15 -4.95 -9.96 -3.03
CA TRP A 15 -6.30 -9.58 -3.41
C TRP A 15 -6.45 -9.44 -4.93
N LYS A 16 -7.15 -10.37 -5.60
CA LYS A 16 -7.63 -10.21 -6.97
C LYS A 16 -9.14 -9.99 -6.97
N SER A 17 -9.62 -8.83 -6.51
CA SER A 17 -10.97 -8.42 -6.90
C SER A 17 -10.99 -7.93 -8.34
N VAL A 18 -12.20 -7.99 -8.86
CA VAL A 18 -12.69 -7.47 -10.14
C VAL A 18 -12.50 -5.94 -10.28
N ARG A 19 -11.91 -5.25 -9.27
CA ARG A 19 -11.64 -3.80 -9.23
C ARG A 19 -10.33 -3.48 -8.50
N ARG A 20 -9.21 -3.47 -9.24
CA ARG A 20 -7.85 -3.12 -8.77
C ARG A 20 -7.67 -1.65 -8.36
N ASP A 21 -8.70 -0.84 -8.54
CA ASP A 21 -8.74 0.60 -8.32
C ASP A 21 -9.31 0.99 -6.94
N ILE A 22 -9.74 0.03 -6.11
CA ILE A 22 -10.24 0.34 -4.77
C ILE A 22 -9.05 0.48 -3.81
N PRO A 23 -8.84 1.65 -3.20
CA PRO A 23 -7.70 1.87 -2.32
C PRO A 23 -7.93 1.17 -0.98
N ILE A 24 -7.19 0.07 -0.73
CA ILE A 24 -7.36 -0.77 0.46
C ILE A 24 -7.05 0.00 1.76
N GLU A 25 -6.26 1.08 1.67
CA GLU A 25 -5.99 1.96 2.79
C GLU A 25 -7.24 2.60 3.42
N ASN A 26 -8.34 2.70 2.67
CA ASN A 26 -9.59 3.21 3.20
C ASN A 26 -10.32 2.19 4.07
N LEU A 27 -10.00 0.90 3.94
CA LEU A 27 -10.66 -0.16 4.68
C LEU A 27 -10.45 0.04 6.19
N ALA A 28 -9.20 0.05 6.66
CA ALA A 28 -8.87 0.27 8.08
C ALA A 28 -9.61 1.47 8.69
N ARG A 29 -9.63 2.60 7.97
CA ARG A 29 -10.27 3.83 8.42
C ARG A 29 -11.80 3.71 8.53
N VAL A 30 -12.44 3.06 7.56
CA VAL A 30 -13.91 2.99 7.47
C VAL A 30 -14.49 1.85 8.30
N SER A 31 -13.82 0.69 8.31
CA SER A 31 -14.18 -0.47 9.12
C SER A 31 -13.89 -0.24 10.61
N ARG A 32 -12.84 0.53 10.93
CA ARG A 32 -12.24 0.60 12.28
C ARG A 32 -11.77 -0.79 12.76
N ALA A 33 -11.44 -1.65 11.81
CA ALA A 33 -10.93 -2.99 12.03
C ALA A 33 -9.74 -3.19 11.10
N GLY A 34 -8.66 -3.73 11.63
CA GLY A 34 -7.41 -3.88 10.93
C GLY A 34 -6.63 -2.57 10.85
N GLU A 35 -5.33 -2.74 10.62
CA GLU A 35 -4.35 -1.68 10.61
C GLU A 35 -3.80 -1.43 9.21
N LEU A 36 -3.42 -0.18 8.97
CA LEU A 36 -2.71 0.24 7.77
C LEU A 36 -1.21 0.29 8.06
N ARG A 37 -0.43 -0.40 7.23
CA ARG A 37 1.03 -0.42 7.29
C ARG A 37 1.59 0.04 5.94
N PHE A 38 2.72 0.74 5.99
CA PHE A 38 3.60 0.87 4.85
C PHE A 38 4.78 -0.05 5.05
N VAL A 39 5.08 -0.83 4.02
CA VAL A 39 6.22 -1.73 4.01
C VAL A 39 7.16 -1.26 2.93
N VAL A 40 8.41 -0.95 3.27
CA VAL A 40 9.44 -0.68 2.26
C VAL A 40 9.66 -1.96 1.46
N ASP A 41 9.48 -1.89 0.15
CA ASP A 41 9.72 -3.03 -0.74
C ASP A 41 11.21 -3.13 -1.04
N TYR A 42 11.76 -2.04 -1.59
CA TYR A 42 13.18 -1.89 -1.87
C TYR A 42 13.56 -0.42 -2.06
N TYR A 43 14.86 -0.15 -2.00
CA TYR A 43 15.47 1.09 -2.41
C TYR A 43 16.06 0.92 -3.80
N ASP A 44 15.77 1.86 -4.67
CA ASP A 44 16.43 2.01 -5.96
C ASP A 44 17.58 3.01 -5.80
N VAL A 45 18.81 2.49 -5.83
CA VAL A 45 20.05 3.24 -5.61
C VAL A 45 20.73 3.46 -6.95
N TRP A 46 20.77 4.72 -7.39
CA TRP A 46 21.42 5.12 -8.63
C TRP A 46 22.85 5.57 -8.37
N LEU A 47 23.78 5.02 -9.14
CA LEU A 47 25.20 5.30 -9.06
C LEU A 47 25.71 5.99 -10.33
N SER A 48 26.79 6.77 -10.20
CA SER A 48 27.37 7.62 -11.26
C SER A 48 27.87 6.90 -12.52
N SER A 49 27.93 5.57 -12.49
CA SER A 49 28.14 4.72 -13.66
C SER A 49 26.88 4.49 -14.51
N LYS A 50 25.73 5.12 -14.17
CA LYS A 50 24.38 4.74 -14.63
C LYS A 50 24.02 3.29 -14.27
N GLU A 51 24.65 2.78 -13.23
CA GLU A 51 24.31 1.49 -12.62
C GLU A 51 23.22 1.73 -11.57
N ASN A 52 22.34 0.74 -11.47
CA ASN A 52 21.21 0.75 -10.57
C ASN A 52 21.33 -0.50 -9.70
N GLU A 53 21.27 -0.31 -8.39
CA GLU A 53 21.17 -1.39 -7.42
C GLU A 53 19.83 -1.33 -6.70
N HIS A 54 19.11 -2.45 -6.71
CA HIS A 54 17.95 -2.64 -5.86
C HIS A 54 18.40 -3.20 -4.51
N VAL A 55 18.26 -2.42 -3.45
CA VAL A 55 18.53 -2.85 -2.08
C VAL A 55 17.22 -3.23 -1.41
N TYR A 56 17.01 -4.51 -1.13
CA TYR A 56 15.83 -5.00 -0.41
C TYR A 56 16.03 -4.87 1.10
N LEU A 57 14.95 -4.76 1.88
CA LEU A 57 15.03 -4.65 3.36
C LEU A 57 15.89 -5.76 4.00
N GLU A 58 15.70 -7.01 3.58
CA GLU A 58 16.47 -8.18 4.09
C GLU A 58 17.98 -8.04 3.89
N GLN A 59 18.41 -7.23 2.92
CA GLN A 59 19.81 -7.00 2.58
C GLN A 59 20.35 -5.71 3.21
N LEU A 60 19.47 -4.76 3.52
CA LEU A 60 19.81 -3.42 3.99
C LEU A 60 20.70 -3.48 5.23
N GLU A 61 20.32 -4.28 6.22
CA GLU A 61 21.05 -4.36 7.49
C GLU A 61 22.45 -4.94 7.31
N SER A 62 22.57 -6.01 6.52
CA SER A 62 23.88 -6.60 6.22
C SER A 62 24.74 -5.69 5.35
N LEU A 63 24.14 -4.91 4.47
CA LEU A 63 24.84 -4.00 3.57
C LEU A 63 25.37 -2.78 4.34
N LEU A 64 24.57 -2.27 5.27
CA LEU A 64 24.84 -1.06 6.05
C LEU A 64 25.47 -1.34 7.43
N ASP A 65 25.71 -2.60 7.79
CA ASP A 65 26.21 -3.01 9.12
C ASP A 65 25.32 -2.49 10.27
N LEU A 66 24.00 -2.51 10.05
CA LEU A 66 22.99 -2.09 11.04
C LEU A 66 22.66 -3.24 11.99
N ASP A 67 22.25 -2.88 13.22
CA ASP A 67 21.69 -3.85 14.16
C ASP A 67 20.39 -4.46 13.58
N PRO A 68 20.22 -5.80 13.67
CA PRO A 68 19.00 -6.47 13.22
C PRO A 68 17.76 -5.94 13.94
N ASP A 69 16.76 -5.57 13.17
CA ASP A 69 15.48 -5.08 13.62
C ASP A 69 14.35 -5.71 12.79
N ASP A 70 13.58 -6.59 13.43
CA ASP A 70 12.49 -7.33 12.81
C ASP A 70 11.37 -6.40 12.30
N ASP A 71 11.29 -5.18 12.82
CA ASP A 71 10.30 -4.17 12.45
C ASP A 71 10.87 -3.14 11.45
N ARG A 72 12.12 -3.28 11.00
CA ARG A 72 12.74 -2.33 10.06
C ARG A 72 11.98 -2.30 8.74
N GLY A 73 11.61 -1.10 8.31
CA GLY A 73 10.87 -0.89 7.07
C GLY A 73 9.36 -1.10 7.18
N PHE A 74 8.85 -1.42 8.38
CA PHE A 74 7.42 -1.48 8.67
C PHE A 74 6.95 -0.23 9.41
N TYR A 75 6.06 0.53 8.78
CA TYR A 75 5.56 1.80 9.29
C TYR A 75 4.06 1.73 9.51
N GLU A 76 3.66 1.75 10.78
CA GLU A 76 2.27 1.55 11.19
C GLU A 76 1.69 2.81 11.84
N SER A 77 0.37 2.80 12.01
CA SER A 77 -0.36 3.93 12.58
C SER A 77 -1.13 3.51 13.82
N ASP A 78 -0.80 4.12 14.95
CA ASP A 78 -1.56 4.00 16.21
C ASP A 78 -3.02 4.49 16.13
N SER A 79 -3.47 4.99 14.98
CA SER A 79 -4.81 5.53 14.76
C SER A 79 -5.37 5.20 13.38
N HIS A 80 -6.61 4.71 13.38
CA HIS A 80 -7.41 4.47 12.18
C HIS A 80 -7.75 5.75 11.39
N ASP A 81 -7.57 6.95 11.97
CA ASP A 81 -7.84 8.22 11.29
C ASP A 81 -6.66 8.72 10.45
N VAL A 82 -5.48 8.09 10.55
CA VAL A 82 -4.32 8.41 9.72
C VAL A 82 -4.57 7.94 8.29
N THR A 83 -4.20 8.79 7.34
CA THR A 83 -4.31 8.48 5.90
C THR A 83 -3.04 7.81 5.39
N ALA A 84 -3.14 7.00 4.34
CA ALA A 84 -1.98 6.40 3.69
C ALA A 84 -0.91 7.44 3.32
N LYS A 85 -1.34 8.60 2.81
CA LYS A 85 -0.43 9.69 2.48
C LYS A 85 0.35 10.18 3.71
N ALA A 86 -0.32 10.40 4.83
CA ALA A 86 0.33 10.87 6.05
C ALA A 86 1.30 9.82 6.62
N LEU A 87 0.93 8.54 6.55
CA LEU A 87 1.81 7.44 6.95
C LEU A 87 3.03 7.31 6.03
N PHE A 88 2.85 7.49 4.72
CA PHE A 88 3.95 7.54 3.76
C PHE A 88 4.89 8.73 3.97
N GLU A 89 4.35 9.91 4.32
CA GLU A 89 5.16 11.08 4.67
C GLU A 89 6.02 10.80 5.91
N LYS A 90 5.46 10.17 6.95
CA LYS A 90 6.20 9.73 8.14
C LYS A 90 7.28 8.70 7.82
N LEU A 91 6.97 7.73 6.96
CA LEU A 91 7.96 6.76 6.46
C LEU A 91 9.13 7.51 5.82
N VAL A 92 8.84 8.41 4.87
CA VAL A 92 9.87 9.16 4.15
C VAL A 92 10.73 10.00 5.11
N GLU A 93 10.13 10.68 6.08
CA GLU A 93 10.87 11.44 7.08
C GLU A 93 11.83 10.53 7.87
N THR A 94 11.35 9.37 8.30
CA THR A 94 12.17 8.40 9.06
C THR A 94 13.31 7.84 8.19
N GLU A 95 13.01 7.47 6.94
CA GLU A 95 13.99 6.96 5.99
C GLU A 95 15.12 7.98 5.72
N ILE A 96 14.76 9.26 5.59
CA ILE A 96 15.71 10.37 5.40
C ILE A 96 16.59 10.55 6.64
N GLU A 97 16.03 10.43 7.84
CA GLU A 97 16.76 10.66 9.09
C GLU A 97 17.68 9.49 9.46
N GLU A 98 17.26 8.25 9.20
CA GLU A 98 17.94 7.06 9.71
C GLU A 98 18.73 6.29 8.64
N HIS A 99 18.12 5.94 7.50
CA HIS A 99 18.72 5.02 6.53
C HIS A 99 19.51 5.73 5.43
N VAL A 100 19.07 6.91 4.97
CA VAL A 100 19.79 7.69 3.96
C VAL A 100 21.24 8.00 4.37
N PRO A 101 21.54 8.46 5.60
CA PRO A 101 22.93 8.73 6.00
C PRO A 101 23.82 7.49 5.92
N ALA A 102 23.32 6.33 6.34
CA ALA A 102 24.06 5.07 6.27
C ALA A 102 24.29 4.62 4.82
N MET A 103 23.28 4.77 3.94
CA MET A 103 23.44 4.49 2.51
C MET A 103 24.44 5.44 1.84
N VAL A 104 24.40 6.74 2.18
CA VAL A 104 25.38 7.72 1.69
C VAL A 104 26.80 7.37 2.15
N GLU A 105 26.97 6.94 3.40
CA GLU A 105 28.27 6.49 3.91
C GLU A 105 28.78 5.23 3.19
N HIS A 106 27.88 4.27 2.92
CA HIS A 106 28.22 3.01 2.26
C HIS A 106 28.60 3.20 0.78
N PHE A 107 27.74 3.85 0.01
CA PHE A 107 27.93 4.02 -1.44
C PHE A 107 28.91 5.17 -1.78
N GLY A 108 29.07 6.12 -0.87
CA GLY A 108 30.02 7.23 -0.97
C GLY A 108 29.77 8.12 -2.19
N GLU A 109 30.86 8.66 -2.74
CA GLU A 109 30.84 9.62 -3.87
C GLU A 109 30.23 9.06 -5.17
N LYS A 110 29.93 7.77 -5.24
CA LYS A 110 29.27 7.16 -6.41
C LYS A 110 27.77 7.35 -6.38
N LEU A 111 27.17 7.64 -5.23
CA LEU A 111 25.73 7.71 -5.08
C LEU A 111 25.18 8.99 -5.73
N GLU A 112 24.24 8.84 -6.67
CA GLU A 112 23.54 9.94 -7.32
C GLU A 112 22.15 10.15 -6.71
N SER A 113 21.38 9.09 -6.50
CA SER A 113 20.05 9.21 -5.88
C SER A 113 19.61 7.93 -5.20
N ILE A 114 18.69 8.08 -4.24
CA ILE A 114 18.00 6.99 -3.57
C ILE A 114 16.50 7.24 -3.74
N THR A 115 15.80 6.28 -4.33
CA THR A 115 14.34 6.28 -4.39
C THR A 115 13.80 5.13 -3.55
N VAL A 116 12.98 5.44 -2.57
CA VAL A 116 12.27 4.42 -1.79
C VAL A 116 11.02 3.98 -2.54
N PHE A 117 10.81 2.67 -2.62
CA PHE A 117 9.56 2.05 -3.05
C PHE A 117 8.91 1.39 -1.84
N ALA A 118 7.63 1.68 -1.64
CA ALA A 118 6.85 1.14 -0.54
C ALA A 118 5.50 0.62 -1.01
N ASN A 119 5.05 -0.43 -0.33
CA ASN A 119 3.76 -1.07 -0.47
C ASN A 119 2.84 -0.64 0.65
N VAL A 120 1.55 -0.58 0.34
CA VAL A 120 0.52 -0.47 1.38
C VAL A 120 0.09 -1.88 1.75
N GLN A 121 0.12 -2.19 3.03
CA GLN A 121 -0.40 -3.43 3.58
C GLN A 121 -1.56 -3.11 4.52
N TYR A 122 -2.67 -3.81 4.35
CA TYR A 122 -3.75 -3.84 5.32
C TYR A 122 -3.65 -5.13 6.12
N ARG A 123 -3.60 -5.03 7.45
CA ARG A 123 -3.47 -6.15 8.37
C ARG A 123 -4.76 -6.32 9.15
N LEU A 124 -5.32 -7.53 9.20
CA LEU A 124 -6.44 -7.85 10.08
C LEU A 124 -6.00 -8.90 11.11
N LEU A 125 -6.11 -8.56 12.39
CA LEU A 125 -5.82 -9.46 13.50
C LEU A 125 -7.09 -10.21 13.95
N GLN A 126 -6.90 -11.37 14.57
CA GLN A 126 -8.01 -12.18 15.06
C GLN A 126 -8.87 -11.48 16.13
N ASP A 127 -8.27 -10.66 16.99
CA ASP A 127 -8.99 -9.91 18.01
C ASP A 127 -9.85 -8.77 17.44
N GLU A 128 -9.65 -8.40 16.18
CA GLU A 128 -10.42 -7.39 15.45
C GLU A 128 -11.58 -7.98 14.63
N TRP A 129 -11.77 -9.30 14.66
CA TRP A 129 -12.83 -9.98 13.91
C TRP A 129 -14.23 -9.47 14.27
N ASP A 130 -14.50 -9.20 15.55
CA ASP A 130 -15.79 -8.68 15.98
C ASP A 130 -16.06 -7.27 15.42
N ASP A 131 -15.01 -6.44 15.30
CA ASP A 131 -15.11 -5.10 14.72
C ASP A 131 -15.36 -5.16 13.20
N MET A 132 -14.68 -6.09 12.51
CA MET A 132 -14.92 -6.35 11.10
C MET A 132 -16.36 -6.84 10.85
N LEU A 133 -16.86 -7.75 11.69
CA LEU A 133 -18.25 -8.20 11.63
C LEU A 133 -19.24 -7.06 11.87
N ALA A 134 -18.96 -6.20 12.85
CA ALA A 134 -19.79 -5.03 13.16
C ALA A 134 -19.83 -4.06 11.98
N TYR A 135 -18.71 -3.84 11.30
CA TYR A 135 -18.63 -3.04 10.09
C TYR A 135 -19.54 -3.60 8.97
N LEU A 136 -19.41 -4.89 8.65
CA LEU A 136 -20.23 -5.54 7.63
C LEU A 136 -21.72 -5.51 7.98
N ASN A 137 -22.07 -5.75 9.25
CA ASN A 137 -23.45 -5.70 9.72
C ASN A 137 -24.05 -4.30 9.76
N ARG A 138 -23.24 -3.25 9.74
CA ARG A 138 -23.70 -1.85 9.65
C ARG A 138 -24.18 -1.50 8.24
N VAL A 139 -23.63 -2.14 7.21
CA VAL A 139 -23.98 -1.91 5.80
C VAL A 139 -25.01 -2.90 5.26
N LEU A 140 -25.26 -3.99 5.98
CA LEU A 140 -26.32 -4.96 5.67
C LEU A 140 -27.67 -4.55 6.28
N PRO A 141 -28.80 -4.87 5.61
CA PRO A 141 -30.12 -4.74 6.22
C PRO A 141 -30.27 -5.73 7.39
N GLU A 142 -31.21 -5.44 8.30
CA GLU A 142 -31.37 -6.21 9.55
C GLU A 142 -31.63 -7.71 9.29
N GLU A 143 -32.37 -8.03 8.23
CA GLU A 143 -32.72 -9.39 7.82
C GLU A 143 -31.53 -10.16 7.21
N LEU A 144 -30.49 -9.44 6.76
CA LEU A 144 -29.27 -10.02 6.19
C LEU A 144 -28.07 -9.85 7.11
N ARG A 145 -28.26 -9.64 8.42
CA ARG A 145 -27.10 -9.62 9.32
C ARG A 145 -26.37 -10.97 9.31
N LEU A 146 -25.05 -10.88 9.26
CA LEU A 146 -24.09 -11.96 9.34
C LEU A 146 -23.80 -12.33 10.80
N THR A 147 -23.43 -13.58 10.98
CA THR A 147 -22.89 -14.11 12.24
C THR A 147 -21.54 -14.78 12.00
N MET A 148 -20.72 -14.87 13.04
CA MET A 148 -19.46 -15.64 12.99
C MET A 148 -19.67 -17.12 12.68
N GLU A 149 -20.82 -17.68 13.06
CA GLU A 149 -21.16 -19.07 12.75
C GLU A 149 -21.37 -19.26 11.25
N GLU A 150 -22.12 -18.36 10.61
CA GLU A 150 -22.34 -18.40 9.15
C GLU A 150 -21.03 -18.22 8.37
N LEU A 151 -20.20 -17.25 8.75
CA LEU A 151 -18.92 -16.98 8.09
C LEU A 151 -17.99 -18.21 8.04
N ARG A 152 -18.00 -19.04 9.10
CA ARG A 152 -17.25 -20.31 9.15
C ARG A 152 -17.79 -21.38 8.22
N THR A 153 -19.04 -21.28 7.79
CA THR A 153 -19.72 -22.29 6.97
C THR A 153 -19.75 -21.99 5.49
N PHE A 154 -19.44 -20.75 5.09
CA PHE A 154 -19.43 -20.38 3.68
C PHE A 154 -18.42 -21.21 2.87
N ASP A 155 -18.55 -21.21 1.54
CA ASP A 155 -17.64 -21.94 0.66
C ASP A 155 -16.80 -20.94 -0.13
N ASN A 156 -15.51 -20.81 0.20
CA ASN A 156 -14.58 -19.94 -0.52
C ASN A 156 -14.57 -20.23 -2.04
N GLY A 157 -14.72 -21.49 -2.45
CA GLY A 157 -14.81 -21.85 -3.86
C GLY A 157 -16.05 -21.28 -4.53
N CYS A 158 -17.21 -21.36 -3.87
CA CYS A 158 -18.44 -20.73 -4.35
C CYS A 158 -18.30 -19.21 -4.44
N LEU A 159 -17.74 -18.57 -3.42
CA LEU A 159 -17.51 -17.12 -3.39
C LEU A 159 -16.53 -16.66 -4.49
N GLU A 160 -15.53 -17.49 -4.82
CA GLU A 160 -14.58 -17.23 -5.89
C GLU A 160 -15.18 -17.35 -7.29
N GLU A 161 -16.02 -18.36 -7.51
CA GLU A 161 -16.64 -18.64 -8.81
C GLU A 161 -17.95 -17.85 -9.05
N PHE A 162 -18.44 -17.15 -8.03
CA PHE A 162 -19.70 -16.41 -8.09
C PHE A 162 -19.66 -15.27 -9.10
N ASP A 163 -20.35 -15.50 -10.21
CA ASP A 163 -20.76 -14.50 -11.19
C ASP A 163 -22.27 -14.21 -11.06
N PRO A 164 -22.67 -12.96 -10.73
CA PRO A 164 -24.07 -12.59 -10.54
C PRO A 164 -24.92 -12.65 -11.82
N GLU A 165 -24.29 -12.67 -13.01
CA GLU A 165 -24.99 -12.83 -14.28
C GLU A 165 -25.29 -14.31 -14.61
N LEU A 166 -24.56 -15.25 -14.00
CA LEU A 166 -24.60 -16.68 -14.33
C LEU A 166 -25.15 -17.56 -13.20
N HIS A 167 -25.10 -17.09 -11.95
CA HIS A 167 -25.43 -17.89 -10.78
C HIS A 167 -26.55 -17.24 -9.93
N GLU A 168 -27.36 -18.08 -9.30
CA GLU A 168 -28.32 -17.61 -8.29
C GLU A 168 -27.60 -17.44 -6.96
N ALA A 169 -27.86 -16.32 -6.26
CA ALA A 169 -27.22 -16.03 -5.00
C ALA A 169 -27.94 -16.74 -3.84
N HIS A 170 -27.17 -17.39 -2.97
CA HIS A 170 -27.67 -18.15 -1.83
C HIS A 170 -27.05 -17.67 -0.51
N ARG A 171 -27.81 -17.75 0.58
CA ARG A 171 -27.32 -17.37 1.90
C ARG A 171 -26.31 -18.37 2.44
N ASP A 172 -26.59 -19.65 2.24
CA ASP A 172 -25.85 -20.76 2.85
C ASP A 172 -24.39 -20.86 2.38
N ASP A 173 -24.10 -20.41 1.15
CA ASP A 173 -22.75 -20.38 0.59
C ASP A 173 -22.10 -18.98 0.65
N GLY A 174 -22.81 -17.99 1.20
CA GLY A 174 -22.34 -16.62 1.34
C GLY A 174 -22.51 -15.74 0.09
N THR A 175 -22.91 -16.29 -1.05
CA THR A 175 -23.00 -15.54 -2.32
C THR A 175 -24.09 -14.46 -2.31
N LEU A 176 -25.14 -14.62 -1.49
CA LEU A 176 -26.16 -13.60 -1.25
C LEU A 176 -25.56 -12.30 -0.68
N PHE A 177 -24.58 -12.40 0.22
CA PHE A 177 -23.93 -11.23 0.80
C PHE A 177 -23.00 -10.56 -0.22
N LEU A 178 -22.26 -11.36 -1.01
CA LEU A 178 -21.47 -10.83 -2.13
C LEU A 178 -22.33 -10.04 -3.12
N GLN A 179 -23.45 -10.62 -3.55
CA GLN A 179 -24.41 -9.95 -4.44
C GLN A 179 -24.89 -8.64 -3.82
N TRP A 180 -25.28 -8.66 -2.54
CA TRP A 180 -25.75 -7.47 -1.86
C TRP A 180 -24.71 -6.34 -1.87
N PHE A 181 -23.45 -6.65 -1.56
CA PHE A 181 -22.38 -5.65 -1.59
C PHE A 181 -22.11 -5.16 -3.02
N LEU A 182 -22.09 -6.05 -4.02
CA LEU A 182 -21.93 -5.63 -5.42
C LEU A 182 -23.01 -4.64 -5.88
N ASP A 183 -24.26 -4.82 -5.41
CA ASP A 183 -25.39 -3.98 -5.80
C ASP A 183 -25.49 -2.68 -4.99
N ASN A 184 -25.05 -2.67 -3.73
CA ASN A 184 -25.36 -1.60 -2.76
C ASN A 184 -24.13 -0.87 -2.22
N ASP A 185 -22.92 -1.36 -2.46
CA ASP A 185 -21.67 -0.74 -2.02
C ASP A 185 -20.88 -0.22 -3.25
N PRO A 186 -21.12 1.04 -3.67
CA PRO A 186 -20.51 1.59 -4.90
C PRO A 186 -18.99 1.73 -4.80
N GLU A 187 -18.45 1.87 -3.59
CA GLU A 187 -17.01 1.95 -3.32
C GLU A 187 -16.36 0.56 -3.27
N GLY A 188 -17.14 -0.49 -3.01
CA GLY A 188 -16.70 -1.89 -2.96
C GLY A 188 -15.87 -2.24 -1.71
N LEU A 189 -15.80 -1.36 -0.71
CA LEU A 189 -15.06 -1.60 0.54
C LEU A 189 -15.68 -2.73 1.37
N ALA A 190 -17.00 -2.80 1.49
CA ALA A 190 -17.70 -3.86 2.20
C ALA A 190 -17.58 -5.20 1.45
N TYR A 191 -17.58 -5.15 0.12
CA TYR A 191 -17.27 -6.32 -0.71
C TYR A 191 -15.86 -6.84 -0.40
N ILE A 192 -14.87 -5.94 -0.34
CA ILE A 192 -13.48 -6.30 -0.02
C ILE A 192 -13.37 -6.90 1.38
N ALA A 193 -13.90 -6.17 2.36
CA ALA A 193 -13.92 -6.55 3.76
C ALA A 193 -14.52 -7.93 3.96
N PHE A 194 -15.66 -8.22 3.32
CA PHE A 194 -16.33 -9.50 3.44
C PHE A 194 -15.45 -10.66 2.98
N ARG A 195 -14.81 -10.53 1.82
CA ARG A 195 -13.95 -11.58 1.26
C ARG A 195 -12.66 -11.78 2.07
N ILE A 196 -12.03 -10.70 2.52
CA ILE A 196 -10.89 -10.78 3.46
C ILE A 196 -11.31 -11.55 4.70
N PHE A 197 -12.46 -11.17 5.26
CA PHE A 197 -12.91 -11.70 6.53
C PHE A 197 -13.34 -13.17 6.46
N VAL A 198 -14.04 -13.57 5.40
CA VAL A 198 -14.37 -14.99 5.17
C VAL A 198 -13.09 -15.81 5.02
N HIS A 199 -12.10 -15.31 4.28
CA HIS A 199 -10.82 -16.01 4.14
C HIS A 199 -10.10 -16.15 5.50
N ALA A 200 -9.98 -15.06 6.26
CA ALA A 200 -9.36 -15.06 7.58
C ALA A 200 -10.04 -16.05 8.53
N ILE A 201 -11.38 -16.12 8.53
CA ILE A 201 -12.14 -17.03 9.40
C ILE A 201 -12.02 -18.49 8.95
N GLN A 202 -12.12 -18.77 7.66
CA GLN A 202 -12.12 -20.15 7.15
C GLN A 202 -10.77 -20.83 7.33
N ASP A 203 -9.71 -20.07 7.16
CA ASP A 203 -8.35 -20.56 7.30
C ASP A 203 -7.80 -20.35 8.73
N ASP A 204 -8.63 -19.85 9.66
CA ASP A 204 -8.31 -19.59 11.07
C ASP A 204 -7.02 -18.78 11.24
N LEU A 205 -6.89 -17.70 10.46
CA LEU A 205 -5.69 -16.87 10.40
C LEU A 205 -5.62 -15.94 11.61
N GLU A 206 -4.59 -16.10 12.44
CA GLU A 206 -4.30 -15.18 13.56
C GLU A 206 -3.95 -13.77 13.04
N VAL A 207 -3.29 -13.70 11.89
CA VAL A 207 -2.90 -12.48 11.17
C VAL A 207 -3.21 -12.66 9.69
N CYS A 208 -3.96 -11.72 9.10
CA CYS A 208 -4.25 -11.69 7.67
C CYS A 208 -3.72 -10.39 7.06
N ASP A 209 -2.58 -10.48 6.36
CA ASP A 209 -1.92 -9.37 5.71
C ASP A 209 -2.28 -9.33 4.22
N ILE A 210 -2.80 -8.19 3.76
CA ILE A 210 -3.23 -7.92 2.39
C ILE A 210 -2.39 -6.80 1.79
N ASP A 211 -1.58 -7.14 0.80
CA ASP A 211 -0.69 -6.19 0.15
C ASP A 211 -1.30 -5.59 -1.12
N ASP A 212 -1.17 -4.27 -1.23
CA ASP A 212 -1.34 -3.53 -2.48
C ASP A 212 0.04 -3.28 -3.09
N GLU A 213 0.21 -3.73 -4.34
CA GLU A 213 1.47 -3.65 -5.12
C GLU A 213 2.10 -2.25 -5.05
N ALA A 214 3.42 -2.15 -5.29
CA ALA A 214 4.21 -0.93 -5.16
C ALA A 214 3.63 0.25 -5.95
N ARG A 215 2.85 1.08 -5.25
CA ARG A 215 2.25 2.31 -5.76
C ARG A 215 2.96 3.55 -5.23
N TRP A 216 3.61 3.42 -4.08
CA TRP A 216 4.16 4.56 -3.35
C TRP A 216 5.67 4.60 -3.54
N ARG A 217 6.14 5.67 -4.18
CA ARG A 217 7.58 5.86 -4.41
C ARG A 217 7.94 7.32 -4.24
N ARG A 218 9.14 7.56 -3.73
CA ARG A 218 9.68 8.92 -3.58
C ARG A 218 11.19 8.90 -3.64
N THR A 219 11.77 9.83 -4.40
CA THR A 219 13.19 10.13 -4.29
C THR A 219 13.43 10.82 -2.95
N ILE A 220 14.20 10.19 -2.09
CA ILE A 220 14.48 10.64 -0.71
C ILE A 220 15.88 11.27 -0.59
N TYR A 221 16.75 11.00 -1.56
CA TYR A 221 18.05 11.63 -1.71
C TYR A 221 18.38 11.77 -3.19
N ALA A 222 18.96 12.91 -3.57
CA ALA A 222 19.59 13.13 -4.86
C ALA A 222 20.76 14.09 -4.67
N VAL A 223 21.86 13.85 -5.36
CA VAL A 223 22.92 14.84 -5.52
C VAL A 223 22.34 15.93 -6.42
N ASP A 224 22.34 17.17 -5.95
CA ASP A 224 21.95 18.31 -6.78
C ASP A 224 22.90 18.38 -7.98
N ASP A 225 22.41 18.06 -9.18
CA ASP A 225 23.06 18.47 -10.43
C ASP A 225 22.82 19.98 -10.55
N GLU A 226 23.69 20.79 -9.94
CA GLU A 226 23.83 22.20 -10.31
C GLU A 226 24.49 22.31 -11.69
N GLU A 227 23.84 21.89 -12.78
CA GLU A 227 24.22 22.27 -14.15
C GLU A 227 22.98 22.40 -15.06
N ASP A 228 22.51 23.64 -15.24
CA ASP A 228 22.15 24.29 -16.53
C ASP A 228 21.21 25.50 -16.32
N ASP A 229 21.79 26.61 -15.83
CA ASP A 229 21.29 27.98 -16.08
C ASP A 229 22.44 28.78 -16.74
N GLU A 230 23.15 28.16 -17.70
CA GLU A 230 23.98 28.90 -18.66
C GLU A 230 23.39 28.74 -20.08
N ASP A 231 23.37 29.89 -20.78
CA ASP A 231 23.00 30.18 -22.18
C ASP A 231 21.50 30.53 -22.43
N ASP A 232 21.13 31.71 -22.91
CA ASP A 232 21.81 32.54 -23.92
C ASP A 232 21.67 34.06 -23.68
N GLU A 233 22.75 34.75 -24.05
CA GLU A 233 22.88 36.19 -24.27
C GLU A 233 21.79 36.76 -25.20
N GLU A 234 21.17 37.88 -24.83
CA GLU A 234 20.93 38.97 -25.79
C GLU A 234 21.40 40.28 -25.15
N ASP A 235 22.69 40.55 -25.40
CA ASP A 235 23.22 41.89 -25.59
C ASP A 235 22.38 42.55 -26.69
N ASP A 236 21.52 43.51 -26.36
CA ASP A 236 20.96 44.39 -27.38
C ASP A 236 20.69 45.81 -26.85
N GLU A 237 21.51 46.69 -27.43
CA GLU A 237 21.27 48.08 -27.79
C GLU A 237 21.47 49.18 -26.73
N ASP A 238 22.71 49.66 -26.72
CA ASP A 238 23.07 51.08 -26.59
C ASP A 238 22.05 51.99 -27.32
N ALA A 239 21.19 52.65 -26.56
CA ALA A 239 20.45 53.80 -27.05
C ALA A 239 21.36 55.03 -26.96
N GLU A 240 22.00 55.37 -28.09
CA GLU A 240 22.63 56.68 -28.26
C GLU A 240 21.57 57.79 -28.18
N ASP A 241 21.80 58.72 -27.27
CA ASP A 241 21.18 60.04 -27.21
C ASP A 241 21.64 60.93 -28.38
N ASP A 242 20.81 61.91 -28.70
CA ASP A 242 21.17 63.21 -29.32
C ASP A 242 21.07 63.32 -30.85
N GLU A 243 20.01 63.99 -31.34
CA GLU A 243 20.03 65.30 -32.02
C GLU A 243 18.55 65.78 -32.12
N GLY A 244 18.11 66.99 -31.84
CA GLY A 244 18.73 68.26 -31.47
C GLY A 244 17.61 69.32 -31.44
N ASP A 245 17.81 70.35 -30.62
CA ASP A 245 17.08 71.63 -30.68
C ASP A 245 17.34 72.33 -32.04
N GLU A 246 16.28 72.79 -32.72
CA GLU A 246 16.11 74.13 -33.36
C GLU A 246 14.78 74.24 -34.15
#